data_AF-A0A3C2AZB8-F1
#
_entry.id   AF-A0A3C2AZB8-F1
#
_cell.length_a   1.000
_cell.length_b   1.000
_cell.length_c   1.000
_cell.angle_alpha   90.00
_cell.angle_beta   90.00
_cell.angle_gamma   90.00
#
_symmetry.space_group_name_H-M   'P 1'
#
loop_
_entity.id
_entity.type
_entity.pdbx_description
1 polymer ?
#
loop_
_entity_poly.entity_id
_entity_poly.type
_entity_poly.pdbx_seq_one_letter_code
_entity_poly.pdbx_strand_id
1 'polypeptide(L)'
;MALSTLANVPWLRRGLFVVPLLLLAAACDGPAQYAAVQVNVLLFDDGTGELSLLVPGNDLDEDDVEEFARSFADALGLPEPEVVSETGPLVLTGIPTDSVELDVTNLLTTVAALFPESADSTFVSVCVPHGMGRIDGRQMASEHHGSCVTFFSGASGSDARPSAVARFEHQWHPASTTLVLAIATFVLGAAAILASARIRSAKASTAATLVGAVAGFTCLVLGWRSFSSSVGDPYFATGLSFDESMGAWFVRVALVSFVMGCVLIVSSLIESRRQRRRARTSVG
;
A
#
# COMPACT_ATOMS: atom_id res chain seq x y z
N MET A 1 -27.98 27.98 -19.33
CA MET A 1 -26.66 28.55 -19.67
C MET A 1 -25.93 28.97 -18.38
N ALA A 2 -25.60 28.05 -17.48
CA ALA A 2 -25.02 28.38 -16.17
C ALA A 2 -24.01 27.34 -15.63
N LEU A 3 -23.41 26.54 -16.52
CA LEU A 3 -22.39 25.53 -16.14
C LEU A 3 -21.06 25.71 -16.89
N SER A 4 -20.95 26.71 -17.77
CA SER A 4 -19.74 26.98 -18.55
C SER A 4 -18.76 27.95 -17.87
N THR A 5 -19.09 28.50 -16.70
CA THR A 5 -18.29 29.52 -16.02
C THR A 5 -17.37 28.97 -14.93
N LEU A 6 -17.56 27.74 -14.45
CA LEU A 6 -16.68 27.13 -13.44
C LEU A 6 -15.44 26.45 -14.03
N ALA A 7 -15.46 26.10 -15.32
CA ALA A 7 -14.34 25.39 -15.99
C ALA A 7 -13.17 26.31 -16.41
N ASN A 8 -13.34 27.64 -16.32
CA ASN A 8 -12.36 28.62 -16.81
C ASN A 8 -11.60 29.33 -15.69
N VAL A 9 -11.57 28.72 -14.51
CA VAL A 9 -10.99 29.28 -13.31
C VAL A 9 -9.54 28.75 -13.16
N PRO A 10 -8.50 29.53 -13.52
CA PRO A 10 -7.13 29.03 -13.62
C PRO A 10 -6.53 28.58 -12.28
N TRP A 11 -7.05 29.07 -11.15
CA TRP A 11 -6.63 28.61 -9.81
C TRP A 11 -7.19 27.23 -9.44
N LEU A 12 -8.34 26.82 -9.97
CA LEU A 12 -8.87 25.46 -9.81
C LEU A 12 -8.06 24.44 -10.64
N ARG A 13 -7.62 24.82 -11.85
CA ARG A 13 -6.68 24.01 -12.65
C ARG A 13 -5.31 23.90 -11.97
N ARG A 14 -4.78 24.97 -11.39
CA ARG A 14 -3.49 24.93 -10.70
C ARG A 14 -3.58 24.20 -9.35
N GLY A 15 -4.65 24.40 -8.58
CA GLY A 15 -4.87 23.69 -7.32
C GLY A 15 -4.98 22.17 -7.47
N LEU A 16 -5.59 21.69 -8.56
CA LEU A 16 -5.74 20.25 -8.81
C LEU A 16 -4.44 19.53 -9.19
N PHE A 17 -3.42 20.25 -9.66
CA PHE A 17 -2.09 19.70 -9.96
C PHE A 17 -1.06 20.00 -8.87
N VAL A 18 -1.20 21.15 -8.18
CA VAL A 18 -0.30 21.55 -7.09
C VAL A 18 -0.55 20.75 -5.83
N VAL A 19 -1.80 20.35 -5.52
CA VAL A 19 -2.09 19.52 -4.34
C VAL A 19 -1.51 18.10 -4.48
N PRO A 20 -1.68 17.37 -5.61
CA PRO A 20 -0.98 16.10 -5.81
C PRO A 20 0.54 16.25 -5.81
N LEU A 21 1.09 17.31 -6.40
CA LEU A 21 2.54 17.52 -6.47
C LEU A 21 3.13 17.88 -5.09
N LEU A 22 2.40 18.64 -4.26
CA LEU A 22 2.77 18.90 -2.86
C LEU A 22 2.53 17.69 -1.95
N LEU A 23 1.57 16.82 -2.25
CA LEU A 23 1.40 15.53 -1.57
C LEU A 23 2.49 14.53 -1.96
N LEU A 24 2.92 14.52 -3.23
CA LEU A 24 4.08 13.77 -3.74
C LEU A 24 5.39 14.29 -3.14
N ALA A 25 5.53 15.61 -2.99
CA ALA A 25 6.69 16.22 -2.36
C ALA A 25 6.65 16.15 -0.81
N ALA A 26 5.49 15.87 -0.20
CA ALA A 26 5.34 15.61 1.23
C ALA A 26 5.45 14.11 1.58
N ALA A 27 5.51 13.23 0.58
CA ALA A 27 5.97 11.84 0.73
C ALA A 27 7.50 11.78 0.89
N CYS A 28 8.05 12.74 1.65
CA CYS A 28 9.47 12.82 1.98
C CYS A 28 9.91 11.57 2.74
N ASP A 29 11.09 11.11 2.36
CA ASP A 29 11.94 10.08 2.95
C ASP A 29 11.53 9.66 4.37
N GLY A 30 11.03 8.43 4.50
CA GLY A 30 10.67 7.84 5.79
C GLY A 30 11.91 7.50 6.63
N PRO A 31 11.76 7.24 7.95
CA PRO A 31 12.87 6.89 8.84
C PRO A 31 13.73 5.71 8.38
N ALA A 32 13.16 4.81 7.57
CA ALA A 32 13.91 3.76 6.91
C ALA A 32 15.05 4.31 6.02
N GLN A 33 14.90 5.45 5.36
CA GLN A 33 15.85 5.91 4.34
C GLN A 33 17.10 6.61 4.90
N TYR A 34 17.07 7.02 6.17
CA TYR A 34 18.18 7.71 6.83
C TYR A 34 18.68 7.01 8.10
N ALA A 35 18.09 5.86 8.45
CA ALA A 35 18.58 5.03 9.54
C ALA A 35 19.95 4.42 9.20
N ALA A 36 20.87 4.50 10.14
CA ALA A 36 22.23 3.96 10.03
C ALA A 36 22.24 2.43 10.16
N VAL A 37 21.36 1.89 11.01
CA VAL A 37 21.09 0.45 11.12
C VAL A 37 19.63 0.21 10.74
N GLN A 38 19.39 -0.74 9.84
CA GLN A 38 18.06 -1.17 9.44
C GLN A 38 17.94 -2.67 9.63
N VAL A 39 16.86 -3.12 10.26
CA VAL A 39 16.53 -4.53 10.43
C VAL A 39 15.11 -4.74 9.98
N ASN A 40 14.93 -5.45 8.87
CA ASN A 40 13.64 -5.73 8.26
C ASN A 40 13.35 -7.22 8.33
N VAL A 41 12.22 -7.60 8.92
CA VAL A 41 11.79 -8.98 9.08
C VAL A 41 10.45 -9.18 8.38
N LEU A 42 10.36 -10.19 7.52
CA LEU A 42 9.12 -10.68 6.95
C LEU A 42 8.86 -12.10 7.42
N LEU A 43 7.66 -12.36 7.93
CA LEU A 43 7.28 -13.69 8.41
C LEU A 43 6.13 -14.26 7.56
N PHE A 44 6.21 -15.54 7.22
CA PHE A 44 5.20 -16.27 6.45
C PHE A 44 4.44 -17.28 7.31
N ASP A 45 3.23 -17.66 6.88
CA ASP A 45 2.36 -18.61 7.58
C ASP A 45 2.77 -20.08 7.37
N ASP A 46 3.74 -20.35 6.49
CA ASP A 46 4.30 -21.67 6.22
C ASP A 46 5.50 -22.03 7.12
N GLY A 47 5.84 -21.15 8.07
CA GLY A 47 6.95 -21.32 9.00
C GLY A 47 8.31 -20.87 8.47
N THR A 48 8.30 -20.08 7.40
CA THR A 48 9.49 -19.41 6.85
C THR A 48 9.46 -17.91 7.09
N GLY A 49 10.58 -17.24 6.81
CA GLY A 49 10.71 -15.78 6.89
C GLY A 49 11.89 -15.26 6.08
N GLU A 50 11.92 -13.95 5.90
CA GLU A 50 13.05 -13.21 5.32
C GLU A 50 13.59 -12.22 6.35
N LEU A 51 14.91 -12.14 6.48
CA LEU A 51 15.62 -11.13 7.25
C LEU A 51 16.51 -10.33 6.29
N SER A 52 16.32 -9.02 6.27
CA SER A 52 17.20 -8.09 5.55
C SER A 52 17.76 -7.09 6.53
N LEU A 53 19.05 -6.77 6.40
CA LEU A 53 19.73 -5.84 7.27
C LEU A 53 20.61 -4.88 6.49
N LEU A 54 20.71 -3.66 7.00
CA LEU A 54 21.66 -2.65 6.57
C LEU A 54 22.41 -2.18 7.82
N VAL A 55 23.73 -2.23 7.82
CA VAL A 55 24.56 -1.77 8.94
C VAL A 55 25.64 -0.80 8.45
N PRO A 56 26.16 0.09 9.31
CA PRO A 56 27.22 1.01 8.94
C PRO A 56 28.48 0.26 8.47
N GLY A 57 29.11 0.78 7.42
CA GLY A 57 30.39 0.23 6.91
C GLY A 57 30.24 -0.89 5.89
N ASN A 58 29.20 -0.85 5.05
CA ASN A 58 28.76 -1.82 4.02
C ASN A 58 29.82 -2.37 2.99
N ASP A 59 31.11 -2.16 3.23
CA ASP A 59 32.25 -2.85 2.59
C ASP A 59 32.74 -4.05 3.46
N LEU A 60 31.90 -4.57 4.37
CA LEU A 60 32.21 -5.73 5.21
C LEU A 60 32.19 -7.02 4.37
N ASP A 61 33.06 -7.97 4.72
CA ASP A 61 33.09 -9.31 4.12
C ASP A 61 31.79 -10.06 4.46
N GLU A 62 31.33 -10.98 3.59
CA GLU A 62 30.04 -11.70 3.75
C GLU A 62 29.92 -12.42 5.11
N ASP A 63 31.03 -12.92 5.64
CA ASP A 63 31.11 -13.62 6.93
C ASP A 63 30.67 -12.71 8.10
N ASP A 64 30.99 -11.41 8.05
CA ASP A 64 30.62 -10.44 9.09
C ASP A 64 29.11 -10.13 9.06
N VAL A 65 28.54 -10.01 7.85
CA VAL A 65 27.11 -9.76 7.65
C VAL A 65 26.27 -10.93 8.17
N GLU A 66 26.72 -12.17 7.94
CA GLU A 66 26.08 -13.37 8.47
C GLU A 66 26.14 -13.43 10.00
N GLU A 67 27.28 -13.09 10.61
CA GLU A 67 27.43 -13.05 12.07
C GLU A 67 26.50 -11.99 12.70
N PHE A 68 26.37 -10.81 12.08
CA PHE A 68 25.41 -9.80 12.52
C PHE A 68 23.96 -10.26 12.36
N ALA A 69 23.63 -10.92 11.24
CA ALA A 69 22.29 -11.46 11.00
C ALA A 69 21.89 -12.47 12.07
N ARG A 70 22.79 -13.40 12.42
CA ARG A 70 22.60 -14.38 13.51
C ARG A 70 22.36 -13.68 14.85
N SER A 71 23.20 -12.70 15.18
CA SER A 71 23.10 -11.94 16.43
C SER A 71 21.79 -11.17 16.53
N PHE A 72 21.32 -10.58 15.43
CA PHE A 72 20.05 -9.85 15.38
C PHE A 72 18.84 -10.78 15.41
N ALA A 73 18.90 -11.92 14.73
CA ALA A 73 17.86 -12.95 14.78
C ALA A 73 17.71 -13.51 16.20
N ASP A 74 18.81 -13.87 16.86
CA ASP A 74 18.81 -14.35 18.24
C ASP A 74 18.24 -13.29 19.20
N ALA A 75 18.66 -12.04 19.06
CA ALA A 75 18.15 -10.93 19.87
C ALA A 75 16.64 -10.70 19.69
N LEU A 76 16.11 -10.96 18.49
CA LEU A 76 14.68 -10.91 18.20
C LEU A 76 13.92 -12.16 18.66
N GLY A 77 14.60 -13.22 19.09
CA GLY A 77 14.01 -14.52 19.42
C GLY A 77 13.62 -15.35 18.19
N LEU A 78 14.27 -15.10 17.05
CA LEU A 78 14.04 -15.80 15.79
C LEU A 78 15.01 -16.98 15.61
N PRO A 79 14.66 -17.97 14.77
CA PRO A 79 15.59 -19.03 14.36
C PRO A 79 16.83 -18.46 13.66
N GLU A 80 17.89 -19.27 13.61
CA GLU A 80 19.12 -18.90 12.91
C GLU A 80 18.84 -18.70 11.40
N PRO A 81 19.27 -17.58 10.80
CA PRO A 81 19.09 -17.33 9.38
C PRO A 81 20.07 -18.16 8.54
N GLU A 82 19.57 -18.70 7.43
CA GLU A 82 20.36 -19.38 6.41
C GLU A 82 20.67 -18.41 5.25
N VAL A 83 21.93 -18.37 4.83
CA VAL A 83 22.36 -17.60 3.64
C VAL A 83 22.01 -18.41 2.39
N VAL A 84 21.00 -17.95 1.66
CA VAL A 84 20.53 -18.62 0.43
C VAL A 84 20.99 -17.87 -0.84
N SER A 85 21.47 -16.62 -0.70
CA SER A 85 21.99 -15.81 -1.81
C SER A 85 22.96 -14.71 -1.34
N GLU A 86 24.03 -14.47 -2.11
CA GLU A 86 25.07 -13.44 -1.87
C GLU A 86 24.55 -11.99 -1.89
N THR A 87 23.34 -11.75 -2.43
CA THR A 87 22.77 -10.38 -2.57
C THR A 87 21.31 -10.29 -2.15
N GLY A 88 20.75 -11.38 -1.61
CA GLY A 88 19.33 -11.49 -1.26
C GLY A 88 19.08 -11.42 0.25
N PRO A 89 17.81 -11.33 0.67
CA PRO A 89 17.45 -11.48 2.08
C PRO A 89 17.87 -12.86 2.59
N LEU A 90 18.28 -12.92 3.86
CA LEU A 90 18.55 -14.19 4.53
C LEU A 90 17.22 -14.90 4.84
N VAL A 91 17.23 -16.23 4.79
CA VAL A 91 16.02 -17.04 4.96
C VAL A 91 15.95 -17.57 6.39
N LEU A 92 14.81 -17.39 7.04
CA LEU A 92 14.49 -17.96 8.35
C LEU A 92 13.64 -19.21 8.15
N THR A 93 13.94 -20.29 8.85
CA THR A 93 13.13 -21.53 8.84
C THR A 93 12.78 -21.99 10.25
N GLY A 94 11.66 -22.70 10.41
CA GLY A 94 11.22 -23.19 11.71
C GLY A 94 10.51 -22.14 12.57
N ILE A 95 9.97 -21.10 11.94
CA ILE A 95 9.16 -20.08 12.62
C ILE A 95 7.79 -20.69 13.01
N PRO A 96 7.28 -20.45 14.23
CA PRO A 96 5.93 -20.87 14.61
C PRO A 96 4.86 -20.35 13.64
N THR A 97 3.91 -21.21 13.23
CA THR A 97 2.88 -20.87 12.23
C THR A 97 1.60 -20.26 12.83
N ASP A 98 1.52 -20.12 14.16
CA ASP A 98 0.35 -19.55 14.84
C ASP A 98 0.58 -18.08 15.19
N SER A 99 1.66 -17.81 15.93
CA SER A 99 2.08 -16.47 16.31
C SER A 99 3.56 -16.42 16.66
N VAL A 100 4.18 -15.27 16.41
CA VAL A 100 5.59 -14.99 16.75
C VAL A 100 5.64 -13.70 17.55
N GLU A 101 6.25 -13.76 18.73
CA GLU A 101 6.55 -12.59 19.54
C GLU A 101 8.02 -12.23 19.38
N LEU A 102 8.29 -10.96 19.10
CA LEU A 102 9.62 -10.42 18.87
C LEU A 102 9.92 -9.35 19.92
N ASP A 103 11.05 -9.52 20.60
CA ASP A 103 11.55 -8.53 21.56
C ASP A 103 12.56 -7.60 20.89
N VAL A 104 12.06 -6.46 20.42
CA VAL A 104 12.90 -5.44 19.77
C VAL A 104 13.83 -4.76 20.81
N THR A 105 13.52 -4.85 22.11
CA THR A 105 14.36 -4.25 23.17
C THR A 105 15.74 -4.90 23.22
N ASN A 106 15.82 -6.22 23.10
CA ASN A 106 17.09 -6.94 23.10
C ASN A 106 17.89 -6.64 21.83
N LEU A 107 17.22 -6.55 20.67
CA LEU A 107 17.85 -6.12 19.43
C LEU A 107 18.51 -4.75 19.57
N LEU A 108 17.80 -3.75 20.12
CA LEU A 108 18.35 -2.41 20.32
C LEU A 108 19.56 -2.41 21.27
N THR A 109 19.54 -3.28 22.28
CA THR A 109 20.69 -3.46 23.20
C THR A 109 21.90 -4.04 22.47
N THR A 110 21.68 -5.03 21.60
CA THR A 110 22.71 -5.62 20.74
C THR A 110 23.27 -4.59 19.76
N VAL A 111 22.40 -3.78 19.12
CA VAL A 111 22.83 -2.70 18.22
C VAL A 111 23.64 -1.65 18.97
N ALA A 112 23.25 -1.25 20.18
CA ALA A 112 24.00 -0.30 20.98
C ALA A 112 25.38 -0.83 21.42
N ALA A 113 25.53 -2.15 21.59
CA ALA A 113 26.80 -2.79 21.91
C ALA A 113 27.75 -2.88 20.71
N LEU A 114 27.22 -3.20 19.52
CA LEU A 114 28.01 -3.40 18.29
C LEU A 114 28.27 -2.09 17.54
N PHE A 115 27.29 -1.19 17.52
CA PHE A 115 27.28 0.06 16.77
C PHE A 115 26.88 1.24 17.68
N PRO A 116 27.67 1.58 18.71
CA PRO A 116 27.30 2.59 19.71
C PRO A 116 27.02 3.97 19.11
N GLU A 117 27.72 4.34 18.03
CA GLU A 117 27.52 5.62 17.33
C GLU A 117 26.22 5.67 16.51
N SER A 118 25.63 4.50 16.21
CA SER A 118 24.41 4.36 15.40
C SER A 118 23.19 3.91 16.22
N ALA A 119 23.34 3.72 17.54
CA ALA A 119 22.28 3.25 18.42
C ALA A 119 21.01 4.13 18.34
N ASP A 120 21.19 5.45 18.25
CA ASP A 120 20.10 6.42 18.14
C ASP A 120 19.52 6.53 16.73
N SER A 121 20.06 5.81 15.74
CA SER A 121 19.63 5.79 14.34
C SER A 121 19.36 4.35 13.84
N THR A 122 18.57 3.61 14.61
CA THR A 122 18.14 2.24 14.31
C THR A 122 16.68 2.22 13.87
N PHE A 123 16.42 1.62 12.71
CA PHE A 123 15.09 1.34 12.20
C PHE A 123 14.83 -0.16 12.23
N VAL A 124 13.67 -0.56 12.73
CA VAL A 124 13.21 -1.95 12.76
C VAL A 124 11.84 -2.04 12.13
N SER A 125 11.68 -2.91 11.14
CA SER A 125 10.40 -3.24 10.52
C SER A 125 10.12 -4.72 10.71
N VAL A 126 8.91 -5.05 11.14
CA VAL A 126 8.42 -6.42 11.15
C VAL A 126 7.11 -6.47 10.38
N CYS A 127 7.03 -7.39 9.42
CA CYS A 127 5.92 -7.52 8.50
C CYS A 127 5.43 -8.97 8.38
N VAL A 128 4.15 -9.11 8.05
CA VAL A 128 3.51 -10.34 7.60
C VAL A 128 2.74 -10.02 6.33
N PRO A 129 2.75 -10.85 5.28
CA PRO A 129 1.93 -10.61 4.10
C PRO A 129 0.45 -10.41 4.48
N HIS A 130 -0.20 -9.39 3.92
CA HIS A 130 -1.57 -9.00 4.29
C HIS A 130 -2.61 -10.11 4.27
N GLY A 131 -2.49 -11.06 3.34
CA GLY A 131 -3.42 -12.17 3.24
C GLY A 131 -3.20 -13.26 4.29
N MET A 132 -2.05 -13.24 4.95
CA MET A 132 -1.52 -14.31 5.80
C MET A 132 -1.55 -13.96 7.29
N GLY A 133 -1.69 -12.68 7.66
CA GLY A 133 -1.76 -12.32 9.06
C GLY A 133 -1.83 -10.84 9.37
N ARG A 134 -1.72 -10.57 10.68
CA ARG A 134 -1.68 -9.25 11.28
C ARG A 134 -0.51 -9.15 12.23
N ILE A 135 -0.02 -7.94 12.42
CA ILE A 135 0.99 -7.65 13.43
C ILE A 135 0.54 -6.55 14.38
N ASP A 136 0.69 -6.83 15.67
CA ASP A 136 0.40 -5.89 16.75
C ASP A 136 1.71 -5.45 17.38
N GLY A 137 1.96 -4.14 17.45
CA GLY A 137 3.20 -3.57 17.99
C GLY A 137 2.94 -2.81 19.29
N ARG A 138 3.74 -3.06 20.33
CA ARG A 138 3.77 -2.24 21.54
C ARG A 138 4.90 -1.23 21.42
N GLN A 139 4.60 0.06 21.55
CA GLN A 139 5.57 1.15 21.33
C GLN A 139 6.19 1.15 19.92
N MET A 140 5.49 0.55 18.94
CA MET A 140 5.84 0.56 17.53
C MET A 140 4.67 1.17 16.75
N ALA A 141 4.97 1.86 15.64
CA ALA A 141 3.95 2.39 14.76
C ALA A 141 3.36 1.25 13.93
N SER A 142 2.03 1.13 13.89
CA SER A 142 1.36 0.18 13.00
C SER A 142 1.25 0.82 11.62
N GLU A 143 1.78 0.13 10.63
CA GLU A 143 1.83 0.57 9.23
C GLU A 143 1.15 -0.48 8.33
N HIS A 144 0.96 -0.12 7.06
CA HIS A 144 0.43 -1.01 6.02
C HIS A 144 -0.78 -1.79 6.53
N HIS A 145 -1.85 -1.07 6.91
CA HIS A 145 -3.12 -1.63 7.42
C HIS A 145 -3.00 -2.74 8.50
N GLY A 146 -1.98 -2.68 9.35
CA GLY A 146 -1.78 -3.66 10.43
C GLY A 146 -1.03 -4.92 10.00
N SER A 147 -0.41 -4.92 8.83
CA SER A 147 0.45 -6.02 8.36
C SER A 147 1.93 -5.76 8.59
N CYS A 148 2.31 -4.52 8.92
CA CYS A 148 3.64 -4.18 9.41
C CYS A 148 3.59 -3.34 10.68
N VAL A 149 4.64 -3.44 11.48
CA VAL A 149 4.94 -2.49 12.55
C VAL A 149 6.38 -2.01 12.42
N THR A 150 6.59 -0.73 12.68
CA THR A 150 7.90 -0.08 12.55
C THR A 150 8.31 0.60 13.85
N PHE A 151 9.61 0.62 14.10
CA PHE A 151 10.22 1.31 15.22
C PHE A 151 11.41 2.12 14.75
N PHE A 152 11.56 3.33 15.29
CA PHE A 152 12.73 4.17 15.07
C PHE A 152 13.24 4.72 16.39
N SER A 153 14.52 4.45 16.70
CA SER A 153 15.16 4.84 17.96
C SER A 153 15.23 6.36 18.13
N GLY A 154 15.45 7.13 17.05
CA GLY A 154 15.59 8.59 17.13
C GLY A 154 14.28 9.34 17.44
N ALA A 155 13.13 8.66 17.39
CA ALA A 155 11.81 9.24 17.68
C ALA A 155 11.20 8.74 19.01
N SER A 156 11.83 7.78 19.68
CA SER A 156 11.28 7.08 20.84
C SER A 156 11.92 7.55 22.16
N GLY A 157 11.09 7.75 23.20
CA GLY A 157 11.56 8.14 24.54
C GLY A 157 12.30 6.99 25.25
N SER A 158 13.17 7.34 26.20
CA SER A 158 14.17 6.45 26.85
C SER A 158 13.65 5.23 27.62
N ASP A 159 12.34 5.06 27.78
CA ASP A 159 11.73 3.96 28.56
C ASP A 159 10.87 3.00 27.70
N ALA A 160 10.96 3.09 26.37
CA ALA A 160 10.23 2.20 25.48
C ALA A 160 10.78 0.77 25.54
N ARG A 161 9.92 -0.22 25.80
CA ARG A 161 10.19 -1.65 25.60
C ARG A 161 9.46 -2.13 24.35
N PRO A 162 9.97 -1.83 23.14
CA PRO A 162 9.31 -2.13 21.89
C PRO A 162 9.22 -3.64 21.71
N SER A 163 8.06 -4.10 21.28
CA SER A 163 7.83 -5.51 20.96
C SER A 163 6.79 -5.63 19.86
N ALA A 164 6.88 -6.69 19.07
CA ALA A 164 5.93 -7.00 18.00
C ALA A 164 5.36 -8.41 18.19
N VAL A 165 4.09 -8.58 17.88
CA VAL A 165 3.43 -9.89 17.87
C VAL A 165 2.80 -10.10 16.51
N ALA A 166 3.40 -10.95 15.70
CA ALA A 166 2.82 -11.44 14.46
C ALA A 166 1.83 -12.57 14.75
N ARG A 167 0.66 -12.52 14.12
CA ARG A 167 -0.38 -13.55 14.20
C ARG A 167 -0.75 -13.97 12.78
N PHE A 168 -0.69 -15.26 12.50
CA PHE A 168 -1.00 -15.77 11.18
C PHE A 168 -2.47 -16.15 11.10
N GLU A 169 -3.25 -15.25 10.54
CA GLU A 169 -4.68 -15.43 10.34
C GLU A 169 -5.04 -14.96 8.93
N HIS A 170 -5.91 -15.71 8.26
CA HIS A 170 -6.33 -15.33 6.92
C HIS A 170 -7.17 -14.06 6.95
N GLN A 171 -6.65 -13.00 6.32
CA GLN A 171 -7.32 -11.73 6.22
C GLN A 171 -7.61 -11.34 4.77
N TRP A 172 -8.67 -10.54 4.61
CA TRP A 172 -8.95 -9.93 3.31
C TRP A 172 -7.91 -8.83 3.07
N HIS A 173 -7.21 -8.92 1.94
CA HIS A 173 -6.28 -7.87 1.53
C HIS A 173 -6.99 -6.50 1.54
N PRO A 174 -6.41 -5.42 2.07
CA PRO A 174 -7.10 -4.13 2.21
C PRO A 174 -7.63 -3.60 0.86
N ALA A 175 -6.87 -3.77 -0.22
CA ALA A 175 -7.28 -3.45 -1.58
C ALA A 175 -8.55 -4.20 -2.08
N SER A 176 -8.91 -5.34 -1.47
CA SER A 176 -10.12 -6.10 -1.83
C SER A 176 -11.40 -5.31 -1.58
N THR A 177 -11.46 -4.50 -0.52
CA THR A 177 -12.63 -3.65 -0.22
C THR A 177 -12.82 -2.61 -1.33
N THR A 178 -11.74 -1.98 -1.78
CA THR A 178 -11.74 -1.06 -2.91
C THR A 178 -12.18 -1.75 -4.20
N LEU A 179 -11.70 -2.99 -4.45
CA LEU A 179 -12.10 -3.78 -5.60
C LEU A 179 -13.60 -4.11 -5.59
N VAL A 180 -14.14 -4.56 -4.45
CA VAL A 180 -15.57 -4.87 -4.28
C VAL A 180 -16.43 -3.63 -4.53
N LEU A 181 -16.04 -2.48 -3.97
CA LEU A 181 -16.72 -1.20 -4.20
C LEU A 181 -16.65 -0.78 -5.68
N ALA A 182 -15.51 -0.96 -6.33
CA ALA A 182 -15.35 -0.66 -7.75
C ALA A 182 -16.25 -1.55 -8.62
N ILE A 183 -16.33 -2.85 -8.33
CA ILE A 183 -17.21 -3.80 -9.03
C ILE A 183 -18.69 -3.43 -8.84
N ALA A 184 -19.11 -3.18 -7.60
CA ALA A 184 -20.50 -2.82 -7.30
C ALA A 184 -20.90 -1.52 -8.03
N THR A 185 -20.02 -0.52 -7.98
CA THR A 185 -20.20 0.75 -8.69
C THR A 185 -20.28 0.55 -10.21
N PHE A 186 -19.40 -0.30 -10.75
CA PHE A 186 -19.40 -0.63 -12.17
C PHE A 186 -20.71 -1.27 -12.62
N VAL A 187 -21.18 -2.29 -11.88
CA VAL A 187 -22.43 -3.01 -12.19
C VAL A 187 -23.63 -2.05 -12.15
N LEU A 188 -23.72 -1.19 -11.13
CA LEU A 188 -24.79 -0.20 -11.03
C LEU A 188 -24.75 0.82 -12.18
N GLY A 189 -23.55 1.31 -12.54
CA GLY A 189 -23.35 2.21 -13.67
C GLY A 189 -23.73 1.57 -15.01
N ALA A 190 -23.30 0.33 -15.24
CA ALA A 190 -23.61 -0.41 -16.46
C ALA A 190 -25.12 -0.68 -16.57
N ALA A 191 -25.77 -1.08 -15.48
CA ALA A 191 -27.21 -1.28 -15.43
C ALA A 191 -27.98 0.01 -15.74
N ALA A 192 -27.54 1.16 -15.20
CA ALA A 192 -28.15 2.46 -15.49
C ALA A 192 -28.03 2.85 -16.98
N ILE A 193 -26.86 2.64 -17.60
CA ILE A 193 -26.66 2.91 -19.04
C ILE A 193 -27.55 1.97 -19.88
N LEU A 194 -27.58 0.68 -19.57
CA LEU A 194 -28.43 -0.29 -20.28
C LEU A 194 -29.92 0.03 -20.14
N ALA A 195 -30.35 0.43 -18.95
CA ALA A 195 -31.71 0.89 -18.70
C ALA A 195 -32.04 2.17 -19.49
N SER A 196 -31.09 3.10 -19.59
CA SER A 196 -31.29 4.37 -20.32
C SER A 196 -31.69 4.16 -21.79
N ALA A 197 -31.19 3.09 -22.42
CA ALA A 197 -31.52 2.73 -23.80
C ALA A 197 -32.97 2.22 -23.97
N ARG A 198 -33.59 1.72 -22.88
CA ARG A 198 -34.96 1.18 -22.85
C ARG A 198 -36.00 2.19 -22.36
N ILE A 199 -35.57 3.26 -21.70
CA ILE A 199 -36.45 4.29 -21.15
C ILE A 199 -36.98 5.20 -22.27
N ARG A 200 -38.31 5.34 -22.36
CA ARG A 200 -38.99 6.19 -23.37
C ARG A 200 -38.93 7.69 -23.02
N SER A 201 -38.85 8.04 -21.75
CA SER A 201 -38.78 9.43 -21.30
C SER A 201 -37.38 10.00 -21.48
N ALA A 202 -37.24 11.08 -22.25
CA ALA A 202 -35.96 11.74 -22.49
C ALA A 202 -35.28 12.18 -21.18
N LYS A 203 -36.03 12.73 -20.22
CA LYS A 203 -35.49 13.17 -18.92
C LYS A 203 -34.94 11.99 -18.11
N ALA A 204 -35.69 10.90 -18.02
CA ALA A 204 -35.28 9.72 -17.27
C ALA A 204 -34.12 8.96 -17.95
N SER A 205 -34.09 8.96 -19.29
CA SER A 205 -32.97 8.42 -20.07
C SER A 205 -31.69 9.21 -19.84
N THR A 206 -31.74 10.54 -19.88
CA THR A 206 -30.59 11.42 -19.56
C THR A 206 -30.12 11.24 -18.11
N ALA A 207 -31.03 11.15 -17.14
CA ALA A 207 -30.68 10.92 -15.74
C ALA A 207 -29.94 9.58 -15.55
N ALA A 208 -30.42 8.51 -16.19
CA ALA A 208 -29.79 7.20 -16.13
C ALA A 208 -28.39 7.19 -16.79
N THR A 209 -28.19 7.92 -17.89
CA THR A 209 -26.86 8.12 -18.49
C THR A 209 -25.93 8.92 -17.58
N LEU A 210 -26.44 9.92 -16.87
CA LEU A 210 -25.66 10.69 -15.91
C LEU A 210 -25.20 9.81 -14.74
N VAL A 211 -26.06 8.93 -14.22
CA VAL A 211 -25.69 7.96 -13.18
C VAL A 211 -24.57 7.05 -13.66
N GLY A 212 -24.63 6.57 -14.91
CA GLY A 212 -23.54 5.81 -15.53
C GLY A 212 -22.22 6.58 -15.58
N ALA A 213 -22.26 7.87 -15.93
CA ALA A 213 -21.07 8.73 -15.97
C ALA A 213 -20.48 8.98 -14.57
N VAL A 214 -21.33 9.23 -13.57
CA VAL A 214 -20.92 9.40 -12.17
C VAL A 214 -20.27 8.12 -11.65
N ALA A 215 -20.88 6.96 -11.88
CA ALA A 215 -20.30 5.67 -11.53
C ALA A 215 -18.92 5.47 -12.19
N GLY A 216 -18.77 5.85 -13.46
CA GLY A 216 -17.48 5.82 -14.15
C GLY A 216 -16.42 6.68 -13.48
N PHE A 217 -16.77 7.92 -13.10
CA PHE A 217 -15.87 8.80 -12.34
C PHE A 217 -15.52 8.23 -10.96
N THR A 218 -16.47 7.63 -10.26
CA THR A 218 -16.21 6.98 -8.97
C THR A 218 -15.21 5.83 -9.12
N CYS A 219 -15.35 4.97 -10.13
CA CYS A 219 -14.37 3.92 -10.41
C CYS A 219 -12.97 4.49 -10.70
N LEU A 220 -12.87 5.60 -11.45
CA LEU A 220 -11.59 6.27 -11.67
C LEU A 220 -10.96 6.79 -10.36
N VAL A 221 -11.77 7.38 -9.47
CA VAL A 221 -11.30 7.87 -8.17
C VAL A 221 -10.82 6.72 -7.27
N LEU A 222 -11.54 5.59 -7.26
CA LEU A 222 -11.12 4.38 -6.54
C LEU A 222 -9.82 3.80 -7.09
N GLY A 223 -9.66 3.83 -8.42
CA GLY A 223 -8.42 3.43 -9.08
C GLY A 223 -7.24 4.33 -8.71
N TRP A 224 -7.44 5.65 -8.75
CA TRP A 224 -6.44 6.64 -8.33
C TRP A 224 -6.04 6.47 -6.87
N ARG A 225 -7.03 6.29 -5.97
CA ARG A 225 -6.78 6.03 -4.54
C ARG A 225 -5.91 4.78 -4.33
N SER A 226 -6.22 3.69 -5.02
CA SER A 226 -5.43 2.46 -4.93
C SER A 226 -4.00 2.65 -5.44
N PHE A 227 -3.83 3.39 -6.54
CA PHE A 227 -2.50 3.71 -7.06
C PHE A 227 -1.71 4.65 -6.14
N SER A 228 -2.36 5.64 -5.54
CA SER A 228 -1.67 6.52 -4.58
C SER A 228 -1.21 5.75 -3.34
N SER A 229 -1.96 4.73 -2.91
CA SER A 229 -1.56 3.85 -1.81
C SER A 229 -0.36 2.95 -2.16
N SER A 230 -0.11 2.68 -3.45
CA SER A 230 1.08 1.93 -3.88
C SER A 230 2.31 2.79 -4.13
N VAL A 231 2.20 4.13 -4.09
CA VAL A 231 3.31 5.05 -4.43
C VAL A 231 3.63 6.00 -3.27
N GLY A 232 2.66 6.31 -2.42
CA GLY A 232 2.78 7.32 -1.37
C GLY A 232 3.18 6.80 0.01
N ASP A 233 3.55 5.53 0.15
CA ASP A 233 3.99 4.97 1.43
C ASP A 233 5.52 5.12 1.53
N PRO A 234 6.06 5.98 2.43
CA PRO A 234 7.50 6.26 2.50
C PRO A 234 8.36 5.05 2.92
N TYR A 235 7.71 3.92 3.19
CA TYR A 235 8.30 2.66 3.64
C TYR A 235 8.44 1.60 2.55
N PHE A 236 8.17 1.93 1.27
CA PHE A 236 8.37 1.06 0.08
C PHE A 236 9.83 0.63 -0.19
N ALA A 237 10.73 0.76 0.78
CA ALA A 237 12.16 0.51 0.66
C ALA A 237 12.67 -0.43 1.76
N THR A 238 11.85 -1.37 2.24
CA THR A 238 12.38 -2.45 3.10
C THR A 238 13.20 -3.46 2.29
N GLY A 239 13.02 -3.47 0.95
CA GLY A 239 13.78 -4.33 0.03
C GLY A 239 13.33 -5.80 0.07
N LEU A 240 12.23 -6.09 0.76
CA LEU A 240 11.69 -7.42 0.96
C LEU A 240 10.68 -7.80 -0.13
N SER A 241 10.47 -9.11 -0.33
CA SER A 241 9.46 -9.61 -1.29
C SER A 241 8.03 -9.14 -0.97
N PHE A 242 7.80 -8.74 0.28
CA PHE A 242 6.60 -8.04 0.75
C PHE A 242 6.27 -6.80 -0.08
N ASP A 243 7.24 -5.93 -0.37
CA ASP A 243 7.06 -4.65 -1.06
C ASP A 243 6.55 -4.85 -2.50
N GLU A 244 7.08 -5.86 -3.20
CA GLU A 244 6.65 -6.23 -4.55
C GLU A 244 5.22 -6.80 -4.55
N SER A 245 4.92 -7.69 -3.58
CA SER A 245 3.62 -8.35 -3.49
C SER A 245 2.47 -7.36 -3.19
N MET A 246 2.75 -6.40 -2.31
CA MET A 246 1.85 -5.34 -1.88
C MET A 246 1.57 -4.33 -2.99
N GLY A 247 2.63 -3.77 -3.56
CA GLY A 247 2.52 -2.83 -4.68
C GLY A 247 1.76 -3.44 -5.84
N ALA A 248 2.03 -4.70 -6.19
CA ALA A 248 1.36 -5.39 -7.29
C ALA A 248 -0.16 -5.51 -7.10
N TRP A 249 -0.65 -5.81 -5.89
CA TRP A 249 -2.10 -5.92 -5.64
C TRP A 249 -2.82 -4.58 -5.78
N PHE A 250 -2.28 -3.52 -5.19
CA PHE A 250 -2.85 -2.17 -5.32
C PHE A 250 -2.81 -1.66 -6.76
N VAL A 251 -1.74 -1.93 -7.50
CA VAL A 251 -1.62 -1.60 -8.92
C VAL A 251 -2.64 -2.37 -9.77
N ARG A 252 -2.84 -3.68 -9.52
CA ARG A 252 -3.85 -4.47 -10.22
C ARG A 252 -5.26 -3.92 -9.97
N VAL A 253 -5.61 -3.64 -8.72
CA VAL A 253 -6.92 -3.04 -8.37
C VAL A 253 -7.08 -1.67 -9.00
N ALA A 254 -6.03 -0.85 -9.02
CA ALA A 254 -6.02 0.44 -9.67
C ALA A 254 -6.32 0.33 -11.17
N LEU A 255 -5.63 -0.58 -11.86
CA LEU A 255 -5.79 -0.80 -13.30
C LEU A 255 -7.20 -1.30 -13.65
N VAL A 256 -7.71 -2.29 -12.92
CA VAL A 256 -9.07 -2.81 -13.13
C VAL A 256 -10.12 -1.70 -12.92
N SER A 257 -10.00 -0.94 -11.84
CA SER A 257 -10.91 0.17 -11.53
C SER A 257 -10.86 1.27 -12.59
N PHE A 258 -9.66 1.57 -13.09
CA PHE A 258 -9.45 2.55 -14.15
C PHE A 258 -10.12 2.13 -15.47
N VAL A 259 -9.93 0.87 -15.88
CA VAL A 259 -10.57 0.30 -17.08
C VAL A 259 -12.09 0.34 -16.96
N MET A 260 -12.64 -0.11 -15.82
CA MET A 260 -14.09 -0.04 -15.55
C MET A 260 -14.63 1.38 -15.66
N GLY A 261 -13.93 2.36 -15.07
CA GLY A 261 -14.29 3.77 -15.15
C GLY A 261 -14.32 4.31 -16.58
N CYS A 262 -13.28 4.00 -17.37
CA CYS A 262 -13.19 4.37 -18.78
C CYS A 262 -14.34 3.78 -19.61
N VAL A 263 -14.66 2.50 -19.41
CA VAL A 263 -15.75 1.82 -20.12
C VAL A 263 -17.09 2.50 -19.85
N LEU A 264 -17.39 2.87 -18.60
CA LEU A 264 -18.63 3.55 -18.25
C LEU A 264 -18.72 4.97 -18.81
N ILE A 265 -17.62 5.73 -18.77
CA ILE A 265 -17.58 7.09 -19.33
C ILE A 265 -17.78 7.05 -20.85
N VAL A 266 -17.06 6.19 -21.55
CA VAL A 266 -17.17 6.05 -23.02
C VAL A 266 -18.59 5.59 -23.38
N SER A 267 -19.13 4.59 -22.70
CA SER A 267 -20.50 4.11 -22.89
C SER A 267 -21.54 5.21 -22.68
N SER A 268 -21.37 6.03 -21.63
CA SER A 268 -22.25 7.17 -21.33
C SER A 268 -22.18 8.26 -22.41
N LEU A 269 -20.99 8.55 -22.94
CA LEU A 269 -20.80 9.50 -24.04
C LEU A 269 -21.44 9.00 -25.34
N ILE A 270 -21.29 7.71 -25.66
CA ILE A 270 -21.91 7.08 -26.82
C ILE A 270 -23.44 7.16 -26.71
N GLU A 271 -24.00 6.81 -25.56
CA GLU A 271 -25.44 6.83 -25.35
C GLU A 271 -26.00 8.26 -25.36
N SER A 272 -25.29 9.22 -24.76
CA SER A 272 -25.66 10.65 -24.86
C SER A 272 -25.69 11.13 -26.31
N ARG A 273 -24.73 10.72 -27.15
CA ARG A 273 -24.74 11.05 -28.59
C ARG A 273 -25.92 10.40 -29.32
N ARG A 274 -26.27 9.16 -28.97
CA ARG A 274 -27.44 8.46 -29.54
C ARG A 274 -28.75 9.14 -29.18
N GLN A 275 -28.93 9.53 -27.92
CA GLN A 275 -30.09 10.29 -27.45
C GLN A 275 -30.25 11.61 -28.20
N ARG A 276 -29.15 12.37 -28.38
CA ARG A 276 -29.17 13.62 -29.16
C ARG A 276 -29.55 13.40 -30.63
N ARG A 277 -29.11 12.30 -31.25
CA ARG A 277 -29.50 11.96 -32.62
C ARG A 277 -30.98 11.64 -32.73
N ARG A 278 -31.52 10.81 -31.80
CA ARG A 278 -32.96 10.47 -31.75
C ARG A 278 -33.84 11.70 -31.56
N ALA A 279 -33.42 12.63 -30.70
CA ALA A 279 -34.15 13.87 -30.46
C ALA A 279 -34.14 14.82 -31.68
N ARG A 280 -33.10 14.78 -32.53
CA ARG A 280 -33.07 15.56 -33.78
C ARG A 280 -33.98 14.97 -34.85
N THR A 281 -34.07 13.64 -34.95
CA THR A 281 -34.92 12.95 -35.93
C THR A 281 -36.41 13.01 -35.60
N SER A 282 -36.81 13.31 -34.36
CA SER A 282 -38.23 13.43 -33.99
C SER A 282 -38.82 14.83 -34.18
N VAL A 283 -38.02 15.80 -34.63
CA VAL A 283 -38.41 17.23 -34.79
C VAL A 283 -38.51 17.64 -36.27
N GLY A 284 -38.09 16.77 -37.20
CA GLY A 284 -38.29 16.93 -38.65
C GLY A 284 -39.34 15.95 -39.15
#